data_AF-E3JSI0-F1
#
_entry.id   AF-E3JSI0-F1
#
_cell.length_a   1.000
_cell.length_b   1.000
_cell.length_c   1.000
_cell.angle_alpha   90.00
_cell.angle_beta   90.00
_cell.angle_gamma   90.00
#
_symmetry.space_group_name_H-M   'P 1'
#
loop_
_entity.id
_entity.type
_entity.pdbx_description
1 polymer ?
#
loop_
_entity_poly.entity_id
_entity_poly.type
_entity_poly.pdbx_seq_one_letter_code
_entity_poly.pdbx_strand_id
1 'polypeptide(L)'
;MDNPLDEVGPQIKHLGDLVIQGFGKLKDKYQTHRSTNQVARTTHAVINDQANSREIHYDRLHSSLLPQLKEKLVTISRLLEPQDIWEEPEARLRRLLEIIPELDSTLSQIHFSTLIVCPGTLFSASQTNDQDLKEFKTFRLIKLKGTIDHMLWNLCSVCNSASIHIEIIELSTGGLFMHVNESSFYGSYRQALRWIRFTISQLKGSELDVVEECRKIPILSIDKLLQDTLSILTPSAPKTRYFQRKLTQQATVKPV
;
A
#
# COMPACT_ATOMS: atom_id res chain seq x y z
N MET A 1 11.48 36.38 23.51
CA MET A 1 10.72 35.12 23.61
C MET A 1 10.31 34.81 22.20
N ASP A 2 11.15 34.05 21.50
CA ASP A 2 10.95 33.74 20.10
C ASP A 2 9.99 32.55 19.98
N ASN A 3 9.01 32.71 19.10
CA ASN A 3 7.98 31.73 18.84
C ASN A 3 8.61 30.57 18.02
N PRO A 4 8.59 29.31 18.47
CA PRO A 4 9.26 28.19 17.78
C PRO A 4 8.54 27.72 16.51
N LEU A 5 7.72 28.58 15.90
CA LEU A 5 6.96 28.33 14.66
C LEU A 5 7.63 28.93 13.41
N ASP A 6 8.84 29.47 13.54
CA ASP A 6 9.54 30.12 12.43
C ASP A 6 10.20 29.08 11.50
N GLU A 7 9.46 28.76 10.43
CA GLU A 7 9.83 28.04 9.20
C GLU A 7 10.47 26.66 9.36
N VAL A 8 9.66 25.61 9.13
CA VAL A 8 10.16 24.34 8.57
C VAL A 8 11.02 24.69 7.35
N GLY A 9 12.34 24.52 7.49
CA GLY A 9 13.31 25.04 6.52
C GLY A 9 13.06 24.51 5.10
N PRO A 10 13.45 25.25 4.04
CA PRO A 10 13.25 24.85 2.63
C PRO A 10 13.73 23.43 2.30
N GLN A 11 14.77 22.96 2.99
CA GLN A 11 15.30 21.61 2.86
C GLN A 11 14.31 20.53 3.34
N ILE A 12 13.66 20.72 4.49
CA ILE A 12 12.68 19.77 5.01
C ILE A 12 11.48 19.69 4.06
N LYS A 13 11.01 20.84 3.58
CA LYS A 13 9.93 20.95 2.59
C LYS A 13 10.26 20.18 1.30
N HIS A 14 11.47 20.36 0.79
CA HIS A 14 11.95 19.63 -0.38
C HIS A 14 12.00 18.12 -0.15
N LEU A 15 12.50 17.68 1.02
CA LEU A 15 12.50 16.25 1.38
C LEU A 15 11.08 15.68 1.47
N GLY A 16 10.13 16.43 2.04
CA GLY A 16 8.72 16.03 2.08
C GLY A 16 8.11 15.88 0.68
N ASP A 17 8.39 16.81 -0.24
CA ASP A 17 7.95 16.72 -1.63
C ASP A 17 8.51 15.47 -2.33
N LEU A 18 9.79 15.13 -2.09
CA LEU A 18 10.41 13.91 -2.62
C LEU A 18 9.75 12.63 -2.07
N VAL A 19 9.44 12.61 -0.77
CA VAL A 19 8.74 11.47 -0.14
C VAL A 19 7.34 11.30 -0.74
N ILE A 20 6.58 12.40 -0.87
CA ILE A 20 5.26 12.41 -1.51
C ILE A 20 5.36 11.89 -2.95
N GLN A 21 6.35 12.35 -3.71
CA GLN A 21 6.57 11.90 -5.08
C GLN A 21 6.89 10.39 -5.13
N GLY A 22 7.71 9.90 -4.20
CA GLY A 22 8.05 8.48 -4.09
C GLY A 22 6.83 7.61 -3.79
N PHE A 23 6.00 8.01 -2.82
CA PHE A 23 4.73 7.34 -2.54
C PHE A 23 3.73 7.41 -3.70
N GLY A 24 3.67 8.55 -4.40
CA GLY A 24 2.85 8.71 -5.61
C GLY A 24 3.24 7.71 -6.70
N LYS A 25 4.55 7.60 -7.01
CA LYS A 25 5.07 6.63 -7.99
C LYS A 25 4.73 5.18 -7.62
N LEU A 26 4.89 4.81 -6.34
CA LEU A 26 4.50 3.49 -5.83
C LEU A 26 3.00 3.22 -6.04
N LYS A 27 2.16 4.16 -5.60
CA LYS A 27 0.70 4.07 -5.74
C LYS A 27 0.33 3.86 -7.21
N ASP A 28 0.83 4.70 -8.11
CA ASP A 28 0.49 4.65 -9.53
C ASP A 28 0.89 3.31 -10.15
N LYS A 29 2.13 2.85 -9.88
CA LYS A 29 2.63 1.55 -10.35
C LYS A 29 1.71 0.40 -9.95
N TYR A 30 1.40 0.26 -8.66
CA TYR A 30 0.62 -0.89 -8.18
C TYR A 30 -0.89 -0.74 -8.37
N GLN A 31 -1.40 0.47 -8.64
CA GLN A 31 -2.76 0.66 -9.16
C GLN A 31 -2.87 0.21 -10.62
N THR A 32 -1.89 0.50 -11.48
CA THR A 32 -1.91 0.09 -12.89
C THR A 32 -1.73 -1.42 -13.09
N HIS A 33 -0.96 -2.08 -12.22
CA HIS A 33 -0.85 -3.55 -12.21
C HIS A 33 -2.22 -4.26 -12.01
N ARG A 34 -3.20 -3.58 -11.39
CA ARG A 34 -4.58 -4.07 -11.28
C ARG A 34 -5.34 -4.00 -12.60
N SER A 35 -5.09 -2.96 -13.39
CA SER A 35 -5.79 -2.69 -14.67
C SER A 35 -5.23 -3.50 -15.82
N THR A 36 -3.95 -3.86 -15.74
CA THR A 36 -3.26 -4.69 -16.73
C THR A 36 -3.25 -6.16 -16.29
N ASN A 37 -4.43 -6.79 -16.29
CA ASN A 37 -4.55 -8.25 -16.41
C ASN A 37 -4.02 -8.79 -17.77
N GLN A 38 -3.10 -8.07 -18.40
CA GLN A 38 -2.64 -8.26 -19.76
C GLN A 38 -1.12 -8.46 -19.78
N VAL A 39 -0.66 -9.48 -19.04
CA VAL A 39 0.54 -10.22 -19.45
C VAL A 39 0.19 -11.70 -19.52
N ALA A 40 -0.82 -12.00 -20.33
CA ALA A 40 -1.10 -13.35 -20.81
C ALA A 40 -0.17 -13.76 -21.96
N ARG A 41 0.92 -13.03 -22.26
CA ARG A 41 1.71 -13.27 -23.49
C ARG A 41 3.23 -13.30 -23.40
N THR A 42 3.87 -13.09 -22.25
CA THR A 42 5.35 -13.01 -22.23
C THR A 42 6.06 -14.06 -21.38
N THR A 43 5.39 -15.15 -20.99
CA THR A 43 6.09 -16.27 -20.34
C THR A 43 5.58 -17.63 -20.82
N HIS A 44 5.45 -17.80 -22.14
CA HIS A 44 5.37 -19.15 -22.73
C HIS A 44 6.76 -19.82 -22.86
N ALA A 45 7.85 -19.10 -22.57
CA ALA A 45 9.20 -19.56 -22.90
C ALA A 45 10.06 -20.09 -21.73
N VAL A 46 9.56 -20.12 -20.49
CA VAL A 46 10.33 -20.68 -19.35
C VAL A 46 9.45 -21.54 -18.44
N ILE A 47 8.65 -22.42 -19.04
CA ILE A 47 7.87 -23.41 -18.29
C ILE A 47 8.35 -24.80 -18.70
N ASN A 48 9.51 -25.20 -18.18
CA ASN A 48 9.92 -26.61 -18.22
C ASN A 48 10.58 -27.10 -16.93
N ASP A 49 10.45 -26.35 -15.83
CA ASP A 49 10.83 -26.78 -14.45
C ASP A 49 9.87 -26.15 -13.41
N GLN A 50 8.56 -26.33 -13.64
CA GLN A 50 7.52 -25.48 -13.05
C GLN A 50 7.14 -25.82 -11.60
N ALA A 51 7.33 -27.07 -11.15
CA ALA A 51 6.98 -27.47 -9.79
C ALA A 51 7.95 -26.89 -8.75
N ASN A 52 9.26 -27.13 -8.95
CA ASN A 52 10.33 -26.59 -8.08
C ASN A 52 10.30 -25.06 -8.04
N SER A 53 10.07 -24.41 -9.18
CA SER A 53 9.96 -22.94 -9.23
C SER A 53 8.77 -22.42 -8.42
N ARG A 54 7.59 -23.05 -8.51
CA ARG A 54 6.39 -22.61 -7.77
C ARG A 54 6.54 -22.79 -6.27
N GLU A 55 7.10 -23.91 -5.82
CA GLU A 55 7.41 -24.16 -4.40
C GLU A 55 8.38 -23.10 -3.85
N ILE A 56 9.49 -22.84 -4.55
CA ILE A 56 10.45 -21.80 -4.15
C ILE A 56 9.78 -20.42 -4.03
N HIS A 57 8.92 -20.04 -4.98
CA HIS A 57 8.23 -18.76 -4.95
C HIS A 57 7.13 -18.70 -3.88
N TYR A 58 6.44 -19.80 -3.64
CA TYR A 58 5.45 -19.93 -2.57
C TYR A 58 6.10 -19.77 -1.20
N ASP A 59 7.18 -20.51 -0.96
CA ASP A 59 7.97 -20.44 0.27
C ASP A 59 8.54 -19.05 0.46
N ARG A 60 9.06 -18.42 -0.59
CA ARG A 60 9.60 -17.06 -0.53
C ARG A 60 8.54 -16.03 -0.15
N LEU A 61 7.31 -16.13 -0.67
CA LEU A 61 6.20 -15.24 -0.32
C LEU A 61 5.93 -15.26 1.18
N HIS A 62 5.84 -16.47 1.75
CA HIS A 62 5.55 -16.68 3.17
C HIS A 62 6.73 -16.34 4.09
N SER A 63 7.92 -16.85 3.78
CA SER A 63 9.06 -16.88 4.71
C SER A 63 9.81 -15.56 4.76
N SER A 64 9.77 -14.78 3.68
CA SER A 64 10.59 -13.58 3.53
C SER A 64 9.81 -12.35 3.06
N LEU A 65 9.12 -12.41 1.93
CA LEU A 65 8.60 -11.21 1.27
C LEU A 65 7.47 -10.53 2.06
N LEU A 66 6.46 -11.30 2.50
CA LEU A 66 5.36 -10.74 3.28
C LEU A 66 5.80 -10.31 4.69
N PRO A 67 6.65 -11.07 5.42
CA PRO A 67 7.27 -10.57 6.65
C PRO A 67 8.04 -9.27 6.46
N GLN A 68 8.88 -9.16 5.42
CA GLN A 68 9.65 -7.94 5.14
C GLN A 68 8.74 -6.75 4.81
N LEU A 69 7.68 -6.97 4.02
CA LEU A 69 6.67 -5.96 3.73
C LEU A 69 5.99 -5.46 5.01
N LYS A 70 5.62 -6.38 5.91
CA LYS A 70 5.03 -6.06 7.22
C LYS A 70 5.97 -5.16 8.05
N GLU A 71 7.24 -5.54 8.17
CA GLU A 71 8.23 -4.76 8.94
C GLU A 71 8.50 -3.37 8.34
N LYS A 72 8.56 -3.27 7.00
CA LYS A 72 8.67 -1.99 6.30
C LYS A 72 7.48 -1.08 6.59
N LEU A 73 6.27 -1.64 6.57
CA LEU A 73 5.05 -0.89 6.84
C LEU A 73 5.00 -0.41 8.31
N VAL A 74 5.41 -1.25 9.26
CA VAL A 74 5.57 -0.86 10.67
C VAL A 74 6.60 0.27 10.80
N THR A 75 7.72 0.17 10.11
CA THR A 75 8.77 1.20 10.13
C THR A 75 8.26 2.54 9.59
N ILE A 76 7.55 2.53 8.46
CA ILE A 76 6.92 3.74 7.90
C ILE A 76 5.96 4.36 8.92
N SER A 77 5.14 3.55 9.60
CA SER A 77 4.21 4.07 10.61
C SER A 77 4.88 4.76 11.78
N ARG A 78 6.00 4.22 12.25
CA ARG A 78 6.79 4.81 13.33
C ARG A 78 7.50 6.09 12.89
N LEU A 79 7.98 6.13 11.65
CA LEU A 79 8.65 7.32 11.11
C LEU A 79 7.70 8.50 10.96
N LEU A 80 6.43 8.22 10.62
CA LEU A 80 5.35 9.19 10.50
C LEU A 80 4.60 9.46 11.81
N GLU A 81 5.14 9.02 12.95
CA GLU A 81 4.52 9.29 14.24
C GLU A 81 4.59 10.78 14.59
N PRO A 82 3.45 11.46 14.88
CA PRO A 82 3.41 12.92 15.01
C PRO A 82 4.45 13.49 15.97
N GLN A 83 4.52 13.03 17.22
CA GLN A 83 5.43 13.61 18.22
C GLN A 83 6.90 13.48 17.77
N ASP A 84 7.22 12.25 17.45
CA ASP A 84 8.45 11.71 16.92
C ASP A 84 8.97 12.42 15.64
N ILE A 85 8.10 12.71 14.66
CA ILE A 85 8.48 13.34 13.39
C ILE A 85 8.78 14.82 13.53
N TRP A 86 8.19 15.50 14.52
CA TRP A 86 8.51 16.89 14.81
C TRP A 86 9.87 17.07 15.49
N GLU A 87 10.34 16.06 16.23
CA GLU A 87 11.66 16.09 16.88
C GLU A 87 12.80 15.99 15.85
N GLU A 88 12.67 15.11 14.85
CA GLU A 88 13.73 14.83 13.88
C GLU A 88 13.21 14.74 12.42
N PRO A 89 12.58 15.80 11.89
CA PRO A 89 11.87 15.75 10.60
C PRO A 89 12.81 15.41 9.43
N GLU A 90 13.99 16.04 9.37
CA GLU A 90 14.96 15.80 8.31
C GLU A 90 15.45 14.35 8.29
N ALA A 91 15.86 13.81 9.44
CA ALA A 91 16.38 12.45 9.55
C ALA A 91 15.32 11.41 9.18
N ARG A 92 14.07 11.62 9.62
CA ARG A 92 12.94 10.72 9.34
C ARG A 92 12.50 10.76 7.89
N LEU A 93 12.44 11.94 7.27
CA LEU A 93 12.14 12.06 5.84
C LEU A 93 13.22 11.40 4.98
N ARG A 94 14.51 11.59 5.31
CA ARG A 94 15.61 10.86 4.65
C ARG A 94 15.45 9.35 4.80
N ARG A 95 15.12 8.88 6.01
CA ARG A 95 14.88 7.45 6.23
C ARG A 95 13.69 6.91 5.44
N LEU A 96 12.63 7.70 5.27
CA LEU A 96 11.51 7.34 4.39
C LEU A 96 11.96 7.22 2.92
N LEU A 97 12.81 8.14 2.44
CA LEU A 97 13.38 8.07 1.08
C LEU A 97 14.23 6.82 0.85
N GLU A 98 14.91 6.31 1.88
CA GLU A 98 15.64 5.04 1.81
C GLU A 98 14.69 3.83 1.76
N ILE A 99 13.57 3.87 2.50
CA ILE A 99 12.62 2.76 2.58
C ILE A 99 11.76 2.63 1.33
N ILE A 100 11.38 3.74 0.68
CA ILE A 100 10.53 3.74 -0.53
C ILE A 100 11.05 2.81 -1.64
N PRO A 101 12.33 2.86 -2.07
CA PRO A 101 12.84 1.94 -3.09
C PRO A 101 12.92 0.49 -2.61
N GLU A 102 13.22 0.24 -1.32
CA GLU A 102 13.19 -1.12 -0.78
C GLU A 102 11.76 -1.69 -0.77
N LEU A 103 10.77 -0.84 -0.46
CA LEU A 103 9.36 -1.19 -0.54
C LEU A 103 8.97 -1.52 -1.98
N ASP A 104 9.38 -0.72 -2.96
CA ASP A 104 9.12 -1.00 -4.37
C ASP A 104 9.70 -2.35 -4.81
N SER A 105 10.93 -2.63 -4.42
CA SER A 105 11.60 -3.90 -4.72
C SER A 105 10.84 -5.09 -4.11
N THR A 106 10.43 -4.96 -2.84
CA THR A 106 9.66 -6.01 -2.13
C THR A 106 8.34 -6.27 -2.84
N LEU A 107 7.60 -5.21 -3.21
CA LEU A 107 6.31 -5.32 -3.89
C LEU A 107 6.45 -5.90 -5.31
N SER A 108 7.50 -5.52 -6.04
CA SER A 108 7.80 -6.09 -7.35
C SER A 108 8.06 -7.59 -7.27
N GLN A 109 8.80 -8.04 -6.25
CA GLN A 109 9.08 -9.45 -6.02
C GLN A 109 7.84 -10.24 -5.57
N ILE A 110 6.97 -9.64 -4.75
CA ILE A 110 5.67 -10.23 -4.39
C ILE A 110 4.82 -10.41 -5.65
N HIS A 111 4.70 -9.36 -6.46
CA HIS A 111 3.95 -9.41 -7.71
C HIS A 111 4.48 -10.50 -8.64
N PHE A 112 5.79 -10.56 -8.86
CA PHE A 112 6.42 -11.58 -9.68
C PHE A 112 6.18 -13.00 -9.14
N SER A 113 6.42 -13.22 -7.84
CA SER A 113 6.19 -14.53 -7.22
C SER A 113 4.71 -14.94 -7.30
N THR A 114 3.80 -13.97 -7.22
CA THR A 114 2.36 -14.21 -7.39
C THR A 114 2.01 -14.64 -8.82
N LEU A 115 2.66 -14.09 -9.85
CA LEU A 115 2.45 -14.53 -11.23
C LEU A 115 2.93 -15.97 -11.46
N ILE A 116 4.03 -16.37 -10.82
CA ILE A 116 4.55 -17.74 -10.89
C ILE A 116 3.64 -18.72 -10.11
N VAL A 117 3.26 -18.36 -8.88
CA VAL A 117 2.43 -19.20 -8.01
C VAL A 117 0.99 -19.28 -8.49
N CYS A 118 0.41 -18.19 -9.00
CA CYS A 118 -0.97 -18.09 -9.45
C CYS A 118 -1.03 -17.69 -10.94
N PRO A 119 -0.65 -18.56 -11.90
CA PRO A 119 -0.67 -18.22 -13.32
C PRO A 119 -2.10 -17.95 -13.80
N GLY A 120 -2.26 -17.01 -14.73
CA GLY A 120 -3.56 -16.60 -15.26
C GLY A 120 -4.36 -17.72 -15.93
N THR A 121 -3.71 -18.81 -16.33
CA THR A 121 -4.36 -20.01 -16.86
C THR A 121 -5.19 -20.77 -15.82
N LEU A 122 -4.94 -20.55 -14.51
CA LEU A 122 -5.72 -21.17 -13.43
C LEU A 122 -7.20 -20.81 -13.46
N PHE A 123 -7.55 -19.64 -13.99
CA PHE A 123 -8.93 -19.13 -14.01
C PHE A 123 -9.76 -19.69 -15.19
N SER A 124 -9.14 -20.48 -16.09
CA SER A 124 -9.80 -21.13 -17.23
C SER A 124 -10.02 -22.63 -17.03
N ALA A 125 -9.41 -23.24 -16.01
CA ALA A 125 -9.44 -24.68 -15.84
C ALA A 125 -10.68 -25.10 -15.03
N SER A 126 -11.63 -25.78 -15.67
CA SER A 126 -12.74 -26.50 -15.02
C SER A 126 -12.26 -27.79 -14.32
N GLN A 127 -11.05 -27.77 -13.77
CA GLN A 127 -10.40 -28.95 -13.22
C GLN A 127 -10.93 -29.18 -11.80
N THR A 128 -11.94 -30.04 -11.71
CA THR A 128 -12.60 -30.49 -10.47
C THR A 128 -11.83 -31.58 -9.74
N ASN A 129 -10.71 -32.06 -10.29
CA ASN A 129 -9.89 -33.09 -9.68
C ASN A 129 -8.67 -32.46 -8.98
N ASP A 130 -8.67 -32.53 -7.66
CA ASP A 130 -7.78 -31.82 -6.74
C ASP A 130 -6.54 -32.63 -6.30
N GLN A 131 -6.38 -33.87 -6.80
CA GLN A 131 -5.18 -34.76 -6.79
C GLN A 131 -4.14 -34.53 -5.67
N ASP A 132 -4.55 -34.30 -4.43
CA ASP A 132 -3.65 -34.02 -3.30
C ASP A 132 -2.61 -32.90 -3.54
N LEU A 133 -2.96 -31.86 -4.31
CA LEU A 133 -2.07 -30.73 -4.62
C LEU A 133 -1.74 -29.80 -3.43
N LYS A 134 -2.11 -30.17 -2.20
CA LYS A 134 -1.87 -29.44 -0.93
C LYS A 134 -2.07 -27.91 -1.05
N GLU A 135 -1.02 -27.11 -0.99
CA GLU A 135 -1.02 -25.64 -1.11
C GLU A 135 -1.33 -25.11 -2.51
N PHE A 136 -1.20 -25.92 -3.56
CA PHE A 136 -1.43 -25.56 -4.95
C PHE A 136 -2.82 -25.93 -5.49
N LYS A 137 -3.76 -26.32 -4.62
CA LYS A 137 -5.16 -26.48 -5.01
C LYS A 137 -5.70 -25.17 -5.62
N THR A 138 -6.36 -25.28 -6.77
CA THR A 138 -6.79 -24.11 -7.58
C THR A 138 -7.58 -23.08 -6.78
N PHE A 139 -8.50 -23.51 -5.91
CA PHE A 139 -9.28 -22.59 -5.08
C PHE A 139 -8.40 -21.79 -4.10
N ARG A 140 -7.35 -22.40 -3.52
CA ARG A 140 -6.41 -21.73 -2.62
C ARG A 140 -5.62 -20.67 -3.36
N LEU A 141 -5.19 -20.97 -4.59
CA LEU A 141 -4.43 -20.04 -5.43
C LEU A 141 -5.27 -18.85 -5.92
N ILE A 142 -6.53 -19.10 -6.32
CA ILE A 142 -7.50 -18.04 -6.66
C ILE A 142 -7.70 -17.09 -5.48
N LYS A 143 -7.90 -17.67 -4.29
CA LYS A 143 -8.08 -16.89 -3.06
C LYS A 143 -6.82 -16.13 -2.66
N LEU A 144 -5.65 -16.76 -2.75
CA LEU A 144 -4.37 -16.12 -2.49
C LEU A 144 -4.17 -14.91 -3.40
N LYS A 145 -4.44 -15.06 -4.71
CA LYS A 145 -4.36 -13.96 -5.69
C LYS A 145 -5.29 -12.81 -5.29
N GLY A 146 -6.56 -13.12 -5.00
CA GLY A 146 -7.53 -12.10 -4.58
C GLY A 146 -7.10 -11.38 -3.30
N THR A 147 -6.51 -12.10 -2.35
CA THR A 147 -6.00 -11.54 -1.08
C THR A 147 -4.81 -10.61 -1.33
N ILE A 148 -3.85 -11.02 -2.17
CA ILE A 148 -2.69 -10.20 -2.55
C ILE A 148 -3.15 -8.93 -3.27
N ASP A 149 -4.16 -9.00 -4.14
CA ASP A 149 -4.70 -7.83 -4.82
C ASP A 149 -5.35 -6.84 -3.83
N HIS A 150 -6.08 -7.32 -2.84
CA HIS A 150 -6.62 -6.48 -1.77
C HIS A 150 -5.51 -5.89 -0.90
N MET A 151 -4.47 -6.66 -0.58
CA MET A 151 -3.30 -6.17 0.15
C MET A 151 -2.61 -5.03 -0.60
N LEU A 152 -2.35 -5.19 -1.90
CA LEU A 152 -1.76 -4.15 -2.76
C LEU A 152 -2.64 -2.88 -2.80
N TRP A 153 -3.96 -3.03 -2.88
CA TRP A 153 -4.87 -1.88 -2.84
C TRP A 153 -4.78 -1.09 -1.52
N ASN A 154 -4.69 -1.79 -0.38
CA ASN A 154 -4.54 -1.12 0.91
C ASN A 154 -3.16 -0.46 1.07
N LEU A 155 -2.11 -1.00 0.44
CA LEU A 155 -0.81 -0.34 0.38
C LEU A 155 -0.84 0.95 -0.45
N CYS A 156 -1.56 0.96 -1.57
CA CYS A 156 -1.79 2.19 -2.34
C CYS A 156 -2.54 3.24 -1.50
N SER A 157 -3.50 2.79 -0.69
CA SER A 157 -4.20 3.66 0.27
C SER A 157 -3.25 4.20 1.35
N VAL A 158 -2.33 3.39 1.87
CA VAL A 158 -1.29 3.86 2.80
C VAL A 158 -0.40 4.92 2.15
N CYS A 159 0.10 4.68 0.93
CA CYS A 159 0.93 5.64 0.21
C CYS A 159 0.21 6.98 0.06
N ASN A 160 -1.08 6.95 -0.30
CA ASN A 160 -1.91 8.14 -0.43
C ASN A 160 -2.11 8.87 0.91
N SER A 161 -2.52 8.15 1.96
CA SER A 161 -2.75 8.76 3.28
C SER A 161 -1.45 9.24 3.93
N ALA A 162 -0.30 8.61 3.66
CA ALA A 162 1.01 9.06 4.11
C ALA A 162 1.41 10.39 3.46
N SER A 163 1.21 10.52 2.14
CA SER A 163 1.44 11.79 1.43
C SER A 163 0.57 12.91 1.99
N ILE A 164 -0.73 12.65 2.19
CA ILE A 164 -1.67 13.61 2.81
C ILE A 164 -1.21 13.96 4.22
N HIS A 165 -0.76 12.97 5.01
CA HIS A 165 -0.27 13.22 6.36
C HIS A 165 0.91 14.18 6.37
N ILE A 166 1.91 13.97 5.51
CA ILE A 166 3.10 14.84 5.35
C ILE A 166 2.69 16.27 4.96
N GLU A 167 1.67 16.43 4.11
CA GLU A 167 1.12 17.73 3.73
C GLU A 167 0.41 18.44 4.90
N ILE A 168 -0.37 17.71 5.70
CA ILE A 168 -1.11 18.24 6.87
C ILE A 168 -0.15 18.71 7.96
N ILE A 169 0.91 17.94 8.24
CA ILE A 169 1.94 18.32 9.22
C ILE A 169 2.95 19.32 8.64
N GLU A 170 2.64 19.91 7.49
CA GLU A 170 3.45 20.95 6.85
C GLU A 170 4.93 20.56 6.67
N LEU A 171 5.23 19.30 6.35
CA LEU A 171 6.59 18.89 6.00
C LEU A 171 6.85 18.94 4.49
N SER A 172 5.89 19.39 3.69
CA SER A 172 6.01 19.59 2.23
C SER A 172 5.60 21.00 1.79
N THR A 173 5.97 21.37 0.56
CA THR A 173 5.69 22.71 0.01
C THR A 173 4.21 22.92 -0.28
N GLY A 174 3.48 21.83 -0.57
CA GLY A 174 2.07 21.81 -0.95
C GLY A 174 1.05 21.92 0.18
N GLY A 175 1.42 22.50 1.34
CA GLY A 175 0.64 22.49 2.58
C GLY A 175 -0.87 22.66 2.36
N LEU A 176 -1.64 21.63 2.74
CA LEU A 176 -3.08 21.62 2.65
C LEU A 176 -3.66 22.29 3.90
N PHE A 177 -4.26 23.47 3.77
CA PHE A 177 -5.11 24.00 4.82
C PHE A 177 -6.45 23.26 4.73
N MET A 178 -6.79 22.37 5.68
CA MET A 178 -8.15 22.22 6.25
C MET A 178 -8.36 20.96 7.13
N HIS A 179 -9.30 21.13 8.07
CA HIS A 179 -9.93 20.14 8.95
C HIS A 179 -10.20 18.78 8.25
N VAL A 180 -9.49 17.75 8.68
CA VAL A 180 -9.47 16.43 8.02
C VAL A 180 -10.62 15.57 8.54
N ASN A 181 -11.53 15.17 7.64
CA ASN A 181 -12.45 14.04 7.85
C ASN A 181 -12.17 12.86 6.89
N GLU A 182 -10.98 12.80 6.28
CA GLU A 182 -10.59 11.73 5.35
C GLU A 182 -9.47 10.86 5.96
N SER A 183 -9.63 9.53 5.82
CA SER A 183 -8.86 8.44 6.43
C SER A 183 -7.47 8.82 7.00
N SER A 184 -7.34 8.80 8.33
CA SER A 184 -6.04 8.95 8.98
C SER A 184 -5.04 7.92 8.42
N PHE A 185 -3.80 8.34 8.22
CA PHE A 185 -2.70 7.46 7.83
C PHE A 185 -2.69 6.16 8.64
N TYR A 186 -2.93 6.25 9.95
CA TYR A 186 -3.04 5.10 10.85
C TYR A 186 -4.22 4.16 10.56
N GLY A 187 -5.36 4.68 10.11
CA GLY A 187 -6.48 3.86 9.65
C GLY A 187 -6.08 2.99 8.45
N SER A 188 -5.54 3.63 7.42
CA SER A 188 -5.02 2.95 6.22
C SER A 188 -3.91 1.95 6.57
N TYR A 189 -2.97 2.34 7.44
CA TYR A 189 -1.90 1.49 7.95
C TYR A 189 -2.44 0.24 8.67
N ARG A 190 -3.36 0.40 9.63
CA ARG A 190 -3.94 -0.74 10.36
C ARG A 190 -4.65 -1.69 9.41
N GLN A 191 -5.34 -1.17 8.39
CA GLN A 191 -6.02 -1.99 7.41
C GLN A 191 -5.03 -2.76 6.52
N ALA A 192 -4.00 -2.10 6.00
CA ALA A 192 -2.94 -2.76 5.23
C ALA A 192 -2.23 -3.84 6.06
N LEU A 193 -1.91 -3.55 7.31
CA LEU A 193 -1.28 -4.51 8.22
C LEU A 193 -2.17 -5.73 8.49
N ARG A 194 -3.48 -5.55 8.65
CA ARG A 194 -4.45 -6.66 8.76
C ARG A 194 -4.41 -7.54 7.51
N TRP A 195 -4.43 -6.95 6.32
CA TRP A 195 -4.36 -7.71 5.06
C TRP A 195 -3.04 -8.45 4.87
N ILE A 196 -1.90 -7.86 5.25
CA ILE A 196 -0.60 -8.55 5.20
C ILE A 196 -0.61 -9.76 6.15
N ARG A 197 -1.06 -9.58 7.40
CA ARG A 197 -1.14 -10.67 8.39
C ARG A 197 -2.08 -11.78 7.92
N PHE A 198 -3.21 -11.40 7.34
CA PHE A 198 -4.16 -12.33 6.75
C PHE A 198 -3.53 -13.11 5.58
N THR A 199 -2.80 -12.44 4.69
CA THR A 199 -2.10 -13.12 3.59
C THR A 199 -1.08 -14.13 4.11
N ILE A 200 -0.32 -13.77 5.16
CA ILE A 200 0.63 -14.67 5.81
C ILE A 200 -0.09 -15.87 6.45
N SER A 201 -1.23 -15.67 7.11
CA SER A 201 -1.98 -16.78 7.72
C SER A 201 -2.57 -17.72 6.67
N GLN A 202 -3.03 -17.19 5.52
CA GLN A 202 -3.53 -18.01 4.41
C GLN A 202 -2.45 -18.93 3.80
N LEU A 203 -1.20 -18.47 3.78
CA LEU A 203 -0.06 -19.27 3.32
C LEU A 203 0.40 -20.30 4.36
N LYS A 204 0.10 -20.09 5.65
CA LYS A 204 0.48 -20.99 6.76
C LYS A 204 -0.60 -22.01 7.13
N GLY A 205 -1.86 -21.62 6.99
CA GLY A 205 -3.00 -22.30 7.57
C GLY A 205 -3.39 -23.57 6.84
N SER A 206 -4.02 -24.49 7.57
CA SER A 206 -4.77 -25.59 6.99
C SER A 206 -5.96 -25.04 6.18
N GLU A 207 -6.58 -25.88 5.35
CA GLU A 207 -7.76 -25.48 4.57
C GLU A 207 -8.91 -25.00 5.48
N LEU A 208 -9.02 -25.55 6.69
CA LEU A 208 -10.01 -25.13 7.68
C LEU A 208 -9.71 -23.74 8.25
N ASP A 209 -8.46 -23.48 8.66
CA ASP A 209 -8.04 -22.15 9.13
C ASP A 209 -8.26 -21.09 8.05
N VAL A 210 -7.94 -21.46 6.81
CA VAL A 210 -8.15 -20.66 5.61
C VAL A 210 -9.63 -20.29 5.47
N VAL A 211 -10.56 -21.24 5.58
CA VAL A 211 -12.01 -21.04 5.45
C VAL A 211 -12.59 -20.21 6.60
N GLU A 212 -12.18 -20.45 7.84
CA GLU A 212 -12.65 -19.66 8.99
C GLU A 212 -12.20 -18.20 8.91
N GLU A 213 -10.94 -17.96 8.56
CA GLU A 213 -10.43 -16.62 8.30
C GLU A 213 -11.10 -16.01 7.05
N CYS A 214 -11.43 -16.82 6.03
CA CYS A 214 -12.17 -16.39 4.84
C CYS A 214 -13.52 -15.75 5.17
N ARG A 215 -14.22 -16.28 6.17
CA ARG A 215 -15.51 -15.74 6.63
C ARG A 215 -15.38 -14.28 7.08
N LYS A 216 -14.18 -13.88 7.52
CA LYS A 216 -13.89 -12.50 7.94
C LYS A 216 -13.60 -11.58 6.77
N ILE A 217 -13.28 -12.07 5.57
CA ILE A 217 -12.99 -11.24 4.39
C ILE A 217 -14.19 -10.34 4.00
N PRO A 218 -15.42 -10.87 3.80
CA PRO A 218 -16.57 -10.02 3.51
C PRO A 218 -16.81 -8.99 4.61
N ILE A 219 -16.59 -9.37 5.87
CA ILE A 219 -16.72 -8.46 7.03
C ILE A 219 -15.68 -7.34 6.94
N LEU A 220 -14.41 -7.65 6.65
CA LEU A 220 -13.36 -6.65 6.47
C LEU A 220 -13.62 -5.72 5.28
N SER A 221 -14.17 -6.24 4.19
CA SER A 221 -14.56 -5.45 3.02
C SER A 221 -15.78 -4.57 3.29
N ILE A 222 -16.78 -5.09 4.02
CA ILE A 222 -17.96 -4.34 4.45
C ILE A 222 -17.57 -3.27 5.45
N ASP A 223 -16.74 -3.58 6.46
CA ASP A 223 -16.22 -2.60 7.42
C ASP A 223 -15.52 -1.46 6.70
N LYS A 224 -14.71 -1.76 5.68
CA LYS A 224 -14.08 -0.73 4.86
C LYS A 224 -15.10 0.10 4.10
N LEU A 225 -16.02 -0.54 3.37
CA LEU A 225 -17.07 0.17 2.63
C LEU A 225 -17.94 1.01 3.56
N LEU A 226 -18.23 0.54 4.77
CA LEU A 226 -18.96 1.27 5.79
C LEU A 226 -18.15 2.44 6.32
N GLN A 227 -16.85 2.29 6.60
CA GLN A 227 -15.99 3.40 7.01
C GLN A 227 -15.90 4.47 5.91
N ASP A 228 -15.69 4.05 4.66
CA ASP A 228 -15.67 4.94 3.50
C ASP A 228 -17.05 5.64 3.35
N THR A 229 -18.16 4.93 3.51
CA THR A 229 -19.52 5.49 3.39
C THR A 229 -19.90 6.39 4.56
N LEU A 230 -19.53 6.03 5.79
CA LEU A 230 -19.75 6.87 6.98
C LEU A 230 -18.97 8.17 6.89
N SER A 231 -17.75 8.12 6.33
CA SER A 231 -16.95 9.32 6.06
C SER A 231 -17.63 10.27 5.07
N ILE A 232 -18.43 9.74 4.14
CA ILE A 232 -19.22 10.50 3.17
C ILE A 232 -20.52 11.07 3.80
N LEU A 233 -21.15 10.33 4.72
CA LEU A 233 -22.51 10.60 5.19
C LEU A 233 -22.62 11.41 6.50
N THR A 234 -21.52 11.70 7.22
CA THR A 234 -21.62 12.44 8.49
C THR A 234 -21.91 13.94 8.24
N PRO A 235 -23.06 14.52 8.68
CA PRO A 235 -23.51 15.86 8.27
C PRO A 235 -22.92 17.05 9.05
N SER A 236 -21.96 16.84 9.95
CA SER A 236 -21.18 17.94 10.54
C SER A 236 -20.07 18.46 9.61
N ALA A 237 -20.00 17.93 8.38
CA ALA A 237 -19.10 18.38 7.33
C ALA A 237 -19.50 19.76 6.77
N PRO A 238 -18.57 20.72 6.62
CA PRO A 238 -18.81 21.87 5.75
C PRO A 238 -19.07 21.36 4.33
N LYS A 239 -20.08 21.96 3.68
CA LYS A 239 -20.48 21.71 2.28
C LYS A 239 -19.28 21.49 1.36
N THR A 240 -19.35 20.45 0.53
CA THR A 240 -18.63 20.23 -0.75
C THR A 240 -17.73 21.40 -1.18
N ARG A 241 -16.42 21.38 -0.88
CA ARG A 241 -15.51 22.45 -1.33
C ARG A 241 -14.11 21.97 -1.71
N TYR A 242 -13.62 22.64 -2.74
CA TYR A 242 -12.48 22.37 -3.61
C TYR A 242 -11.11 22.28 -2.93
N PHE A 243 -10.21 21.49 -3.53
CA PHE A 243 -8.76 21.59 -3.33
C PHE A 243 -8.30 23.02 -3.69
N GLN A 244 -7.77 23.76 -2.73
CA GLN A 244 -7.01 24.98 -3.02
C GLN A 244 -5.56 24.77 -2.58
N ARG A 245 -4.66 24.66 -3.57
CA ARG A 245 -3.20 24.77 -3.34
C ARG A 245 -2.88 26.19 -2.89
N LYS A 246 -1.89 26.35 -2.00
CA LYS A 246 -1.23 27.65 -1.80
C LYS A 246 -0.70 28.14 -3.16
N LEU A 247 -1.33 29.17 -3.72
CA LEU A 247 -0.74 29.92 -4.82
C LEU A 247 0.41 30.73 -4.23
N THR A 248 1.64 30.27 -4.41
CA THR A 248 2.83 31.09 -4.18
C THR A 248 2.76 32.27 -5.15
N GLN A 249 2.63 33.48 -4.59
CA GLN A 249 2.70 34.72 -5.35
C GLN A 249 4.06 34.78 -6.07
N GLN A 250 4.06 34.72 -7.40
CA GLN A 250 5.22 35.11 -8.19
C GLN A 250 5.41 36.62 -8.06
N ALA A 251 6.64 37.04 -7.79
CA ALA A 251 7.03 38.43 -7.73
C ALA A 251 6.67 39.14 -9.05
N THR A 252 5.81 40.15 -8.95
CA THR A 252 5.45 41.04 -10.05
C THR A 252 6.66 41.87 -10.44
N VAL A 253 7.28 41.55 -11.57
CA VAL A 253 8.18 42.48 -12.26
C VAL A 253 7.33 43.63 -12.79
N LYS A 254 7.52 44.83 -12.24
CA LYS A 254 6.96 46.07 -12.82
C LYS A 254 7.73 46.40 -14.10
N PRO A 255 7.07 46.69 -15.22
CA PRO A 255 7.74 47.27 -16.37
C PRO A 255 8.08 48.74 -16.09
N VAL A 256 9.26 49.13 -16.58
CA VAL A 256 9.81 50.50 -16.60
C VAL A 256 9.01 51.36 -17.58
#